data_AF-A0A8C8C0Y2-F1
#
_entry.id   AF-A0A8C8C0Y2-F1
#
_cell.length_a   1.000
_cell.length_b   1.000
_cell.length_c   1.000
_cell.angle_alpha   90.00
_cell.angle_beta   90.00
_cell.angle_gamma   90.00
#
_symmetry.space_group_name_H-M   'P 1'
#
loop_
_entity.id
_entity.type
_entity.pdbx_description
1 polymer ?
#
loop_
_entity_poly.entity_id
_entity_poly.type
_entity_poly.pdbx_seq_one_letter_code
_entity_poly.pdbx_strand_id
1 'polypeptide(L)'
;ILQQPMAILPAKLINGGIAGIVGVTCVFPIDLVKTRLQNQRQGHQIYKNMLDCLVKTVRSEGYFGMYRGAAVNLTLVTPEKAIKLAANDFFRQHLSKNGKGLTVFKEMLAGCGAGICQVVITTPMEMLKIQLQDAGRLAAQQRMPAMKSPTKLAATNTVLSRSYNVGPSPAARAVSATQIARDLLHTQGIQGLYKGLGATLMRDVPFSMVYFPLFAHLNRLGQPSRDESAPFYWAFLSGCLAGSTAAVAVNPCDVVKTRLQSLSKGANEESYNGVVDCVSKIMRKEGPFAFLKGAGCRALVIAPLFGIAQVMYFIGIGEFILDQSPFNYLSA
;
A
#
# COMPACT_ATOMS: atom_id res chain seq x y z
N ILE A 1 -26.75 -23.17 8.71
CA ILE A 1 -25.60 -23.33 9.62
C ILE A 1 -25.08 -21.93 9.91
N LEU A 2 -25.57 -21.33 11.00
CA LEU A 2 -25.60 -19.88 11.23
C LEU A 2 -25.13 -19.60 12.66
N GLN A 3 -23.91 -20.05 13.04
CA GLN A 3 -23.39 -19.82 14.40
C GLN A 3 -21.87 -20.10 14.53
N GLN A 4 -20.98 -19.30 13.94
CA GLN A 4 -19.56 -19.24 14.39
C GLN A 4 -18.93 -17.86 14.07
N PRO A 5 -19.28 -16.78 14.80
CA PRO A 5 -18.84 -15.43 14.43
C PRO A 5 -17.38 -15.11 14.81
N MET A 6 -16.83 -15.78 15.84
CA MET A 6 -15.54 -15.39 16.44
C MET A 6 -14.39 -16.39 16.19
N ALA A 7 -14.71 -17.69 16.02
CA ALA A 7 -13.72 -18.74 15.75
C ALA A 7 -13.15 -18.72 14.31
N ILE A 8 -13.79 -17.99 13.39
CA ILE A 8 -13.41 -17.88 11.96
C ILE A 8 -12.49 -16.66 11.72
N LEU A 9 -12.45 -15.69 12.64
CA LEU A 9 -11.62 -14.49 12.50
C LEU A 9 -10.11 -14.81 12.37
N PRO A 10 -9.54 -15.74 13.16
CA PRO A 10 -8.14 -16.15 12.99
C PRO A 10 -7.86 -16.76 11.61
N ALA A 11 -8.75 -17.62 11.12
CA ALA A 11 -8.63 -18.23 9.78
C ALA A 11 -8.56 -17.16 8.68
N LYS A 12 -9.45 -16.17 8.77
CA LYS A 12 -9.52 -15.04 7.83
C LYS A 12 -8.31 -14.13 7.90
N LEU A 13 -7.77 -13.90 9.10
CA LEU A 13 -6.53 -13.14 9.28
C LEU A 13 -5.33 -13.89 8.70
N ILE A 14 -5.26 -15.21 8.89
CA ILE A 14 -4.21 -16.06 8.30
C ILE A 14 -4.32 -16.04 6.77
N ASN A 15 -5.52 -16.19 6.21
CA ASN A 15 -5.76 -16.08 4.77
C ASN A 15 -5.33 -14.71 4.23
N GLY A 16 -5.73 -13.63 4.90
CA GLY A 16 -5.31 -12.28 4.54
C GLY A 16 -3.79 -12.07 4.65
N GLY A 17 -3.16 -12.73 5.61
CA GLY A 17 -1.71 -12.73 5.79
C GLY A 17 -0.97 -13.45 4.65
N ILE A 18 -1.37 -14.69 4.34
CA ILE A 18 -0.79 -15.49 3.25
C ILE A 18 -1.05 -14.79 1.90
N ALA A 19 -2.26 -14.28 1.68
CA ALA A 19 -2.60 -13.44 0.54
C ALA A 19 -1.68 -12.21 0.41
N GLY A 20 -1.39 -11.54 1.53
CA GLY A 20 -0.46 -10.43 1.58
C GLY A 20 0.95 -10.83 1.16
N ILE A 21 1.48 -11.93 1.70
CA ILE A 21 2.84 -12.40 1.41
C ILE A 21 2.98 -12.82 -0.06
N VAL A 22 2.08 -13.67 -0.54
CA VAL A 22 2.09 -14.16 -1.93
C VAL A 22 1.87 -13.00 -2.89
N GLY A 23 0.85 -12.17 -2.63
CA GLY A 23 0.53 -11.01 -3.45
C GLY A 23 1.68 -10.02 -3.54
N VAL A 24 2.31 -9.66 -2.42
CA VAL A 24 3.49 -8.78 -2.41
C VAL A 24 4.65 -9.42 -3.16
N THR A 25 4.92 -10.72 -2.98
CA THR A 25 6.03 -11.40 -3.66
C THR A 25 5.87 -11.39 -5.18
N CYS A 26 4.65 -11.63 -5.69
CA CYS A 26 4.37 -11.59 -7.12
C CYS A 26 4.42 -10.17 -7.70
N VAL A 27 3.98 -9.17 -6.93
CA VAL A 27 3.82 -7.79 -7.41
C VAL A 27 5.07 -6.94 -7.15
N PHE A 28 5.96 -7.33 -6.24
CA PHE A 28 7.14 -6.55 -5.86
C PHE A 28 8.03 -6.15 -7.04
N PRO A 29 8.36 -7.05 -8.00
CA PRO A 29 9.05 -6.69 -9.25
C PRO A 29 8.45 -5.47 -9.96
N ILE A 30 7.13 -5.45 -10.07
CA ILE A 30 6.37 -4.45 -10.78
C ILE A 30 6.36 -3.13 -9.99
N ASP A 31 6.19 -3.21 -8.67
CA ASP A 31 6.23 -2.06 -7.78
C ASP A 31 7.63 -1.40 -7.77
N LEU A 32 8.69 -2.19 -7.81
CA LEU A 32 10.07 -1.69 -7.93
C LEU A 32 10.27 -0.92 -9.24
N VAL A 33 9.83 -1.48 -10.37
CA VAL A 33 9.95 -0.83 -11.67
C VAL A 33 9.15 0.47 -11.71
N LYS A 34 7.91 0.46 -11.20
CA LYS A 34 7.07 1.64 -11.08
C LYS A 34 7.76 2.73 -10.25
N THR A 35 8.29 2.40 -9.09
CA THR A 35 8.94 3.39 -8.20
C THR A 35 10.20 3.97 -8.84
N ARG A 36 10.99 3.18 -9.57
CA ARG A 36 12.14 3.68 -10.35
C ARG A 36 11.72 4.65 -11.45
N LEU A 37 10.67 4.30 -12.20
CA LEU A 37 10.16 5.16 -13.26
C LEU A 37 9.57 6.47 -12.72
N GLN A 38 8.87 6.41 -11.58
CA GLN A 38 8.29 7.58 -10.91
C GLN A 38 9.34 8.48 -10.26
N ASN A 39 10.45 7.92 -9.76
CA ASN A 39 11.54 8.67 -9.14
C ASN A 39 12.55 9.26 -10.14
N GLN A 40 12.30 9.15 -11.45
CA GLN A 40 13.15 9.73 -12.48
C GLN A 40 13.04 11.26 -12.48
N ARG A 41 14.17 11.97 -12.35
CA ARG A 41 14.21 13.44 -12.33
C ARG A 41 13.88 14.01 -13.71
N GLN A 42 13.09 15.09 -13.74
CA GLN A 42 12.81 15.82 -14.98
C GLN A 42 14.13 16.34 -15.57
N GLY A 43 14.46 15.90 -16.78
CA GLY A 43 15.69 16.24 -17.50
C GLY A 43 16.69 15.09 -17.69
N HIS A 44 16.58 13.97 -16.97
CA HIS A 44 17.41 12.78 -17.19
C HIS A 44 16.53 11.53 -17.32
N GLN A 45 16.12 11.20 -18.56
CA GLN A 45 15.37 9.98 -18.84
C GLN A 45 16.29 8.77 -18.94
N ILE A 46 16.46 8.03 -17.83
CA ILE A 46 17.25 6.80 -17.76
C ILE A 46 16.45 5.61 -18.35
N TYR A 47 15.14 5.63 -18.16
CA TYR A 47 14.20 4.60 -18.57
C TYR A 47 13.17 5.18 -19.55
N LYS A 48 13.02 4.52 -20.70
CA LYS A 48 12.03 4.91 -21.72
C LYS A 48 10.63 4.42 -21.37
N ASN A 49 10.55 3.17 -20.90
CA ASN A 49 9.30 2.44 -20.65
C ASN A 49 9.46 1.51 -19.44
N MET A 50 8.34 0.98 -18.95
CA MET A 50 8.31 0.01 -17.84
C MET A 50 9.12 -1.26 -18.18
N LEU A 51 8.99 -1.77 -19.40
CA LEU A 51 9.77 -2.94 -19.88
C LEU A 51 11.26 -2.64 -19.98
N ASP A 52 11.64 -1.45 -20.46
CA ASP A 52 13.05 -1.03 -20.53
C ASP A 52 13.66 -0.93 -19.12
N CYS A 53 12.91 -0.40 -18.16
CA CYS A 53 13.33 -0.34 -16.76
C CYS A 53 13.45 -1.73 -16.13
N LEU A 54 12.50 -2.64 -16.41
CA LEU A 54 12.56 -4.03 -15.94
C LEU A 54 13.80 -4.75 -16.48
N VAL A 55 14.00 -4.73 -17.80
CA VAL A 55 15.13 -5.41 -18.45
C VAL A 55 16.47 -4.84 -17.98
N LYS A 56 16.61 -3.51 -17.90
CA LYS A 56 17.82 -2.87 -17.38
C LYS A 56 18.08 -3.24 -15.93
N THR A 57 17.04 -3.26 -15.09
CA THR A 57 17.14 -3.63 -13.67
C THR A 57 17.57 -5.08 -13.50
N VAL A 58 16.97 -6.01 -14.23
CA VAL A 58 17.37 -7.43 -14.22
C VAL A 58 18.83 -7.58 -14.65
N ARG A 59 19.25 -6.85 -15.69
CA ARG A 59 20.62 -6.91 -16.22
C ARG A 59 21.64 -6.26 -15.28
N SER A 60 21.27 -5.22 -14.54
CA SER A 60 22.20 -4.49 -13.65
C SER A 60 22.28 -5.06 -12.24
N GLU A 61 21.17 -5.57 -11.69
CA GLU A 61 21.08 -6.00 -10.29
C GLU A 61 20.79 -7.49 -10.12
N GLY A 62 20.48 -8.19 -11.22
CA GLY A 62 20.10 -9.60 -11.21
C GLY A 62 18.68 -9.84 -10.70
N TYR A 63 18.25 -11.10 -10.74
CA TYR A 63 16.92 -11.54 -10.31
C TYR A 63 16.66 -11.22 -8.82
N PHE A 64 17.60 -11.53 -7.93
CA PHE A 64 17.47 -11.24 -6.50
C PHE A 64 17.58 -9.74 -6.17
N GLY A 65 18.24 -8.95 -7.03
CA GLY A 65 18.26 -7.49 -6.92
C GLY A 65 16.87 -6.87 -6.99
N MET A 66 15.98 -7.47 -7.79
CA MET A 66 14.59 -7.02 -7.91
C MET A 66 13.77 -7.19 -6.63
N TYR A 67 14.24 -7.97 -5.66
CA TYR A 67 13.59 -8.18 -4.36
C TYR A 67 14.27 -7.40 -3.23
N ARG A 68 15.25 -6.56 -3.55
CA ARG A 68 15.97 -5.75 -2.56
C ARG A 68 15.02 -4.72 -1.94
N GLY A 69 14.80 -4.82 -0.63
CA GLY A 69 13.84 -4.00 0.11
C GLY A 69 12.44 -4.61 0.24
N ALA A 70 12.21 -5.81 -0.31
CA ALA A 70 10.93 -6.52 -0.19
C ALA A 70 10.54 -6.81 1.25
N ALA A 71 11.50 -7.03 2.15
CA ALA A 71 11.25 -7.29 3.56
C ALA A 71 10.39 -6.20 4.23
N VAL A 72 10.65 -4.91 3.93
CA VAL A 72 9.87 -3.81 4.51
C VAL A 72 8.43 -3.82 3.98
N ASN A 73 8.24 -4.13 2.69
CA ASN A 73 6.91 -4.26 2.11
C ASN A 73 6.18 -5.50 2.65
N LEU A 74 6.84 -6.65 2.77
CA LEU A 74 6.25 -7.89 3.28
C LEU A 74 5.82 -7.77 4.74
N THR A 75 6.68 -7.24 5.62
CA THR A 75 6.38 -7.09 7.05
C THR A 75 5.22 -6.14 7.31
N LEU A 76 5.01 -5.13 6.45
CA LEU A 76 4.07 -4.03 6.73
C LEU A 76 2.78 -4.09 5.90
N VAL A 77 2.82 -4.61 4.66
CA VAL A 77 1.61 -4.76 3.83
C VAL A 77 0.77 -5.96 4.25
N THR A 78 1.41 -7.01 4.75
CA THR A 78 0.73 -8.25 5.17
C THR A 78 -0.31 -7.99 6.28
N PRO A 79 0.02 -7.30 7.38
CA PRO A 79 -0.97 -6.94 8.40
C PRO A 79 -2.07 -6.02 7.87
N GLU A 80 -1.71 -5.05 7.01
CA GLU A 80 -2.68 -4.10 6.42
C GLU A 80 -3.80 -4.83 5.67
N LYS A 81 -3.45 -5.83 4.84
CA LYS A 81 -4.44 -6.60 4.08
C LYS A 81 -5.27 -7.52 4.96
N ALA A 82 -4.65 -8.20 5.92
CA ALA A 82 -5.35 -9.06 6.87
C ALA A 82 -6.39 -8.28 7.67
N ILE A 83 -6.01 -7.12 8.23
CA ILE A 83 -6.91 -6.26 9.02
C ILE A 83 -8.04 -5.73 8.15
N LYS A 84 -7.75 -5.27 6.92
CA LYS A 84 -8.78 -4.70 6.04
C LYS A 84 -9.87 -5.70 5.69
N LEU A 85 -9.48 -6.94 5.37
CA LEU A 85 -10.42 -7.98 4.98
C LEU A 85 -11.21 -8.50 6.18
N ALA A 86 -10.55 -8.70 7.32
CA ALA A 86 -11.21 -9.04 8.59
C ALA A 86 -12.23 -7.97 9.02
N ALA A 87 -11.86 -6.68 8.95
CA ALA A 87 -12.76 -5.58 9.30
C ALA A 87 -13.94 -5.49 8.32
N ASN A 88 -13.72 -5.61 7.01
CA ASN A 88 -14.80 -5.60 6.02
C ASN A 88 -15.81 -6.73 6.26
N ASP A 89 -15.34 -7.93 6.56
CA ASP A 89 -16.23 -9.05 6.86
C ASP A 89 -17.05 -8.82 8.13
N PHE A 90 -16.41 -8.29 9.18
CA PHE A 90 -17.09 -7.92 10.42
C PHE A 90 -18.20 -6.90 10.18
N PHE A 91 -17.91 -5.81 9.46
CA PHE A 91 -18.92 -4.78 9.15
C PHE A 91 -20.01 -5.29 8.21
N ARG A 92 -19.67 -6.13 7.21
CA ARG A 92 -20.64 -6.73 6.31
C ARG A 92 -21.61 -7.64 7.05
N GLN A 93 -21.13 -8.45 7.99
CA GLN A 93 -21.98 -9.29 8.82
C GLN A 93 -22.91 -8.46 9.69
N HIS A 94 -22.40 -7.40 10.32
CA HIS A 94 -23.20 -6.52 11.16
C HIS A 94 -24.26 -5.72 10.39
N LEU A 95 -23.98 -5.36 9.12
CA LEU A 95 -24.88 -4.60 8.24
C LEU A 95 -25.83 -5.49 7.42
N SER A 96 -25.57 -6.80 7.35
CA SER A 96 -26.46 -7.79 6.74
C SER A 96 -27.64 -8.06 7.66
N LYS A 97 -28.81 -7.47 7.34
CA LYS A 97 -30.08 -7.82 8.00
C LYS A 97 -30.86 -8.80 7.13
N ASN A 98 -31.19 -9.97 7.69
CA ASN A 98 -32.25 -10.88 7.23
C ASN A 98 -32.06 -11.52 5.85
N GLY A 99 -30.87 -12.04 5.53
CA GLY A 99 -30.68 -12.97 4.39
C GLY A 99 -30.92 -12.41 2.98
N LYS A 100 -31.29 -11.14 2.85
CA LYS A 100 -31.32 -10.42 1.57
C LYS A 100 -29.95 -9.78 1.36
N GLY A 101 -29.31 -10.08 0.22
CA GLY A 101 -27.96 -9.60 -0.12
C GLY A 101 -27.79 -8.09 0.15
N LEU A 102 -26.57 -7.68 0.52
CA LEU A 102 -26.31 -6.28 0.86
C LEU A 102 -26.57 -5.37 -0.36
N THR A 103 -27.38 -4.34 -0.14
CA THR A 103 -27.50 -3.19 -1.06
C THR A 103 -26.13 -2.51 -1.20
N VAL A 104 -25.83 -1.98 -2.39
CA VAL A 104 -24.59 -1.23 -2.70
C VAL A 104 -24.25 -0.21 -1.60
N PHE A 105 -25.24 0.54 -1.10
CA PHE A 105 -25.03 1.52 -0.03
C PHE A 105 -24.53 0.89 1.28
N LYS A 106 -25.03 -0.29 1.66
CA LYS A 106 -24.55 -1.01 2.85
C LYS A 106 -23.14 -1.57 2.64
N GLU A 107 -22.81 -2.01 1.44
CA GLU A 107 -21.46 -2.46 1.09
C GLU A 107 -20.47 -1.29 1.14
N MET A 108 -20.89 -0.10 0.69
CA MET A 108 -20.10 1.12 0.82
C MET A 108 -19.88 1.50 2.29
N LEU A 109 -20.93 1.47 3.13
CA LEU A 109 -20.80 1.74 4.56
C LEU A 109 -19.89 0.72 5.26
N ALA A 110 -19.99 -0.56 4.92
CA ALA A 110 -19.09 -1.59 5.42
C ALA A 110 -17.64 -1.31 5.01
N GLY A 111 -17.43 -0.93 3.74
CA GLY A 111 -16.14 -0.53 3.20
C GLY A 111 -15.56 0.70 3.91
N CYS A 112 -16.38 1.71 4.22
CA CYS A 112 -15.98 2.89 4.99
C CYS A 112 -15.53 2.50 6.40
N GLY A 113 -16.35 1.73 7.13
CA GLY A 113 -16.03 1.29 8.49
C GLY A 113 -14.73 0.46 8.53
N ALA A 114 -14.58 -0.45 7.57
CA ALA A 114 -13.38 -1.26 7.42
C ALA A 114 -12.14 -0.42 7.10
N GLY A 115 -12.27 0.55 6.20
CA GLY A 115 -11.20 1.49 5.85
C GLY A 115 -10.77 2.32 7.06
N ILE A 116 -11.71 2.90 7.81
CA ILE A 116 -11.38 3.69 9.01
C ILE A 116 -10.67 2.82 10.05
N CYS A 117 -11.23 1.65 10.36
CA CYS A 117 -10.64 0.71 11.33
C CYS A 117 -9.22 0.29 10.92
N GLN A 118 -9.03 -0.09 9.65
CA GLN A 118 -7.73 -0.43 9.09
C GLN A 118 -6.76 0.74 9.25
N VAL A 119 -7.15 1.95 8.83
CA VAL A 119 -6.26 3.10 8.84
C VAL A 119 -5.81 3.47 10.26
N VAL A 120 -6.69 3.40 11.26
CA VAL A 120 -6.31 3.65 12.65
C VAL A 120 -5.21 2.70 13.09
N ILE A 121 -5.33 1.41 12.77
CA ILE A 121 -4.34 0.39 13.17
C ILE A 121 -3.07 0.50 12.32
N THR A 122 -3.19 0.81 11.03
CA THR A 122 -2.05 0.76 10.10
C THR A 122 -1.29 2.06 9.95
N THR A 123 -1.82 3.21 10.40
CA THR A 123 -1.12 4.49 10.26
C THR A 123 0.27 4.50 10.90
N PRO A 124 0.47 3.99 12.13
CA PRO A 124 1.82 3.87 12.70
C PRO A 124 2.75 2.99 11.85
N MET A 125 2.22 1.90 11.30
CA MET A 125 2.98 1.00 10.41
C MET A 125 3.35 1.66 9.08
N GLU A 126 2.44 2.43 8.49
CA GLU A 126 2.72 3.22 7.28
C GLU A 126 3.78 4.29 7.54
N MET A 127 3.73 4.97 8.69
CA MET A 127 4.75 5.94 9.07
C MET A 127 6.12 5.28 9.19
N LEU A 128 6.22 4.15 9.89
CA LEU A 128 7.47 3.40 10.03
C LEU A 128 7.99 2.90 8.68
N LYS A 129 7.10 2.45 7.78
CA LYS A 129 7.44 2.05 6.42
C LYS A 129 8.13 3.20 5.67
N ILE A 130 7.53 4.38 5.68
CA ILE A 130 8.04 5.56 4.97
C ILE A 130 9.41 5.93 5.52
N GLN A 131 9.55 6.00 6.84
CA GLN A 131 10.83 6.34 7.48
C GLN A 131 11.95 5.34 7.18
N LEU A 132 11.63 4.03 7.17
CA LEU A 132 12.60 2.99 6.78
C LEU A 132 13.01 3.11 5.32
N GLN A 133 12.05 3.37 4.43
CA GLN A 133 12.32 3.54 3.01
C GLN A 133 13.17 4.79 2.75
N ASP A 134 12.90 5.89 3.43
CA ASP A 134 13.68 7.11 3.29
C ASP A 134 15.08 7.00 3.93
N ALA A 135 15.21 6.35 5.09
CA ALA A 135 16.51 6.03 5.68
C ALA A 135 17.36 5.17 4.71
N GLY A 136 16.75 4.19 4.04
CA GLY A 136 17.41 3.37 3.02
C GLY A 136 17.88 4.18 1.81
N ARG A 137 17.06 5.14 1.33
CA ARG A 137 17.42 6.02 0.21
C ARG A 137 18.59 6.94 0.56
N LEU A 138 18.58 7.56 1.74
CA LEU A 138 19.65 8.44 2.20
C LEU A 138 20.99 7.69 2.32
N ALA A 139 20.96 6.48 2.90
CA ALA A 139 22.14 5.63 2.99
C ALA A 139 22.69 5.21 1.61
N ALA A 140 21.81 5.00 0.62
CA ALA A 140 22.22 4.67 -0.75
C ALA A 140 22.85 5.87 -1.47
N GLN A 141 22.34 7.09 -1.27
CA GLN A 141 22.91 8.32 -1.85
C GLN A 141 24.32 8.60 -1.33
N GLN A 142 24.59 8.35 -0.05
CA GLN A 142 25.92 8.54 0.56
C GLN A 142 26.97 7.54 0.06
N ARG A 143 26.55 6.38 -0.46
CA ARG A 143 27.46 5.38 -1.05
C ARG A 143 27.89 5.71 -2.48
N MET A 144 27.27 6.70 -3.13
CA MET A 144 27.78 7.23 -4.40
C MET A 144 28.92 8.21 -4.09
N PRO A 145 30.14 8.01 -4.63
CA PRO A 145 31.25 8.93 -4.37
C PRO A 145 30.88 10.33 -4.88
N ALA A 146 30.70 11.26 -3.95
CA ALA A 146 30.38 12.65 -4.27
C ALA A 146 31.57 13.31 -4.95
N MET A 147 31.41 13.68 -6.22
CA MET A 147 32.22 14.71 -6.86
C MET A 147 32.01 16.01 -6.07
N LYS A 148 33.09 16.55 -5.50
CA LYS A 148 33.07 17.75 -4.66
C LYS A 148 32.62 18.97 -5.47
N SER A 149 31.64 19.71 -4.97
CA SER A 149 31.62 21.16 -5.11
C SER A 149 31.20 21.81 -3.79
N PRO A 150 31.85 22.90 -3.35
CA PRO A 150 31.52 23.56 -2.08
C PRO A 150 30.59 24.72 -2.37
N THR A 151 29.39 24.78 -1.78
CA THR A 151 28.84 26.08 -1.34
C THR A 151 27.58 25.98 -0.45
N LYS A 152 27.73 26.61 0.71
CA LYS A 152 26.76 27.28 1.61
C LYS A 152 25.65 26.46 2.28
N LEU A 153 25.85 26.36 3.60
CA LEU A 153 24.98 25.83 4.64
C LEU A 153 23.74 26.73 4.82
N ALA A 154 22.56 26.28 4.38
CA ALA A 154 21.28 26.88 4.72
C ALA A 154 20.72 26.21 5.99
N ALA A 155 20.47 27.02 7.02
CA ALA A 155 19.97 26.57 8.31
C ALA A 155 18.57 25.95 8.18
N THR A 156 18.44 24.65 8.44
CA THR A 156 17.13 23.96 8.55
C THR A 156 17.14 22.97 9.72
N ASN A 157 16.21 23.18 10.66
CA ASN A 157 15.73 22.32 11.75
C ASN A 157 16.76 21.51 12.57
N THR A 158 16.98 21.99 13.79
CA THR A 158 17.84 21.52 14.90
C THR A 158 17.62 20.10 15.42
N VAL A 159 16.75 19.29 14.82
CA VAL A 159 16.50 17.89 15.23
C VAL A 159 17.20 16.88 14.31
N LEU A 160 17.61 17.28 13.09
CA LEU A 160 18.33 16.40 12.16
C LEU A 160 19.87 16.55 12.21
N SER A 161 20.40 17.55 12.90
CA SER A 161 21.82 17.90 12.83
C SER A 161 22.69 17.37 13.97
N ARG A 162 22.13 16.79 15.04
CA ARG A 162 22.94 16.41 16.23
C ARG A 162 23.65 15.05 16.14
N SER A 163 23.59 14.35 15.00
CA SER A 163 24.27 13.05 14.83
C SER A 163 25.41 13.06 13.80
N TYR A 164 25.78 14.22 13.25
CA TYR A 164 26.75 14.33 12.15
C TYR A 164 28.12 14.93 12.54
N ASN A 165 28.56 14.77 13.80
CA ASN A 165 29.96 15.05 14.12
C ASN A 165 30.85 13.85 13.78
N VAL A 166 31.87 14.15 12.99
CA VAL A 166 32.79 13.26 12.29
C VAL A 166 33.64 12.45 13.27
N GLY A 167 33.62 11.14 13.10
CA GLY A 167 34.56 10.17 13.67
C GLY A 167 34.66 8.96 12.73
N PRO A 168 35.81 8.24 12.70
CA PRO A 168 36.05 7.20 11.70
C PRO A 168 35.05 6.06 11.85
N SER A 169 34.56 5.58 10.70
CA SER A 169 33.45 4.66 10.51
C SER A 169 33.36 3.50 11.51
N PRO A 170 32.24 3.36 12.23
CA PRO A 170 31.68 2.06 12.56
C PRO A 170 30.71 1.66 11.44
N ALA A 171 30.66 0.35 11.13
CA ALA A 171 29.81 -0.25 10.12
C ALA A 171 28.39 0.35 10.10
N ALA A 172 27.88 0.69 8.92
CA ALA A 172 26.55 1.24 8.71
C ALA A 172 25.50 0.38 9.42
N ARG A 173 25.09 0.81 10.62
CA ARG A 173 24.13 0.08 11.46
C ARG A 173 22.80 0.09 10.70
N ALA A 174 22.28 -1.08 10.38
CA ALA A 174 20.97 -1.19 9.75
C ALA A 174 19.95 -0.51 10.66
N VAL A 175 19.28 0.54 10.14
CA VAL A 175 18.28 1.29 10.91
C VAL A 175 17.11 0.36 11.18
N SER A 176 16.85 0.07 12.45
CA SER A 176 15.76 -0.81 12.86
C SER A 176 14.44 -0.05 12.96
N ALA A 177 13.34 -0.70 12.55
CA ALA A 177 11.98 -0.16 12.69
C ALA A 177 11.67 0.22 14.15
N THR A 178 12.16 -0.59 15.10
CA THR A 178 11.94 -0.38 16.54
C THR A 178 12.70 0.82 17.09
N GLN A 179 13.86 1.14 16.52
CA GLN A 179 14.65 2.33 16.88
C GLN A 179 13.94 3.58 16.39
N ILE A 180 13.49 3.60 15.11
CA ILE A 180 12.71 4.72 14.56
C ILE A 180 11.44 4.94 15.38
N ALA A 181 10.72 3.87 15.71
CA ALA A 181 9.50 3.96 16.52
C ALA A 181 9.77 4.58 17.90
N ARG A 182 10.85 4.14 18.57
CA ARG A 182 11.26 4.67 19.87
C ARG A 182 11.65 6.14 19.78
N ASP A 183 12.46 6.51 18.79
CA ASP A 183 12.93 7.88 18.60
C ASP A 183 11.76 8.83 18.26
N LEU A 184 10.80 8.37 17.44
CA LEU A 184 9.61 9.15 17.09
C LEU A 184 8.68 9.33 18.30
N LEU A 185 8.48 8.28 19.10
CA LEU A 185 7.72 8.36 20.35
C LEU A 185 8.38 9.32 21.35
N HIS A 186 9.71 9.31 21.46
CA HIS A 186 10.43 10.17 22.40
C HIS A 186 10.49 11.64 21.94
N THR A 187 10.45 11.91 20.63
CA THR A 187 10.57 13.28 20.09
C THR A 187 9.22 13.97 19.82
N GLN A 188 8.22 13.24 19.30
CA GLN A 188 6.92 13.77 18.88
C GLN A 188 5.74 13.11 19.60
N GLY A 189 6.01 12.17 20.52
CA GLY A 189 4.96 11.41 21.19
C GLY A 189 4.16 10.54 20.23
N ILE A 190 2.94 10.18 20.65
CA ILE A 190 2.01 9.37 19.86
C ILE A 190 1.55 10.14 18.60
N GLN A 191 1.47 11.47 18.67
CA GLN A 191 1.09 12.30 17.51
C GLN A 191 2.07 12.15 16.33
N GLY A 192 3.35 11.88 16.61
CA GLY A 192 4.35 11.59 15.58
C GLY A 192 4.02 10.34 14.77
N LEU A 193 3.56 9.26 15.43
CA LEU A 193 3.18 8.00 14.78
C LEU A 193 1.92 8.13 13.91
N TYR A 194 1.01 9.02 14.28
CA TYR A 194 -0.25 9.27 13.54
C TYR A 194 -0.16 10.46 12.56
N LYS A 195 1.03 11.04 12.39
CA LYS A 195 1.22 12.14 11.44
C LYS A 195 0.97 11.63 10.02
N GLY A 196 0.00 12.22 9.34
CA GLY A 196 -0.45 11.76 8.01
C GLY A 196 -1.70 10.88 8.02
N LEU A 197 -2.30 10.61 9.20
CA LEU A 197 -3.58 9.89 9.34
C LEU A 197 -4.66 10.40 8.39
N GLY A 198 -4.84 11.72 8.30
CA GLY A 198 -5.83 12.33 7.41
C GLY A 198 -5.56 12.05 5.93
N ALA A 199 -4.30 12.06 5.51
CA ALA A 199 -3.92 11.73 4.14
C ALA A 199 -4.13 10.25 3.82
N THR A 200 -3.91 9.37 4.81
CA THR A 200 -4.20 7.94 4.69
C THR A 200 -5.71 7.67 4.63
N LEU A 201 -6.51 8.29 5.49
CA LEU A 201 -7.98 8.19 5.45
C LEU A 201 -8.56 8.65 4.11
N MET A 202 -8.06 9.77 3.60
CA MET A 202 -8.46 10.33 2.29
C MET A 202 -8.22 9.37 1.13
N ARG A 203 -7.26 8.46 1.23
CA ARG A 203 -7.02 7.42 0.22
C ARG A 203 -7.83 6.17 0.49
N ASP A 204 -7.74 5.62 1.71
CA ASP A 204 -8.20 4.27 2.00
C ASP A 204 -9.73 4.16 2.11
N VAL A 205 -10.40 5.23 2.55
CA VAL A 205 -11.85 5.26 2.63
C VAL A 205 -12.46 5.30 1.22
N PRO A 206 -12.11 6.24 0.32
CA PRO A 206 -12.60 6.21 -1.06
C PRO A 206 -12.25 4.93 -1.81
N PHE A 207 -11.05 4.37 -1.58
CA PHE A 207 -10.65 3.12 -2.20
C PHE A 207 -11.59 1.98 -1.80
N SER A 208 -11.93 1.89 -0.52
CA SER A 208 -12.82 0.85 0.01
C SER A 208 -14.27 1.06 -0.43
N MET A 209 -14.73 2.32 -0.53
CA MET A 209 -16.06 2.67 -1.05
C MET A 209 -16.28 2.24 -2.50
N VAL A 210 -15.25 2.32 -3.34
CA VAL A 210 -15.34 1.91 -4.75
C VAL A 210 -15.09 0.42 -4.91
N TYR A 211 -14.04 -0.11 -4.26
CA TYR A 211 -13.60 -1.50 -4.43
C TYR A 211 -14.65 -2.52 -3.99
N PHE A 212 -15.16 -2.43 -2.76
CA PHE A 212 -16.00 -3.50 -2.20
C PHE A 212 -17.35 -3.68 -2.91
N PRO A 213 -18.09 -2.61 -3.26
CA PRO A 213 -19.34 -2.78 -4.00
C PRO A 213 -19.11 -3.19 -5.44
N LEU A 214 -18.08 -2.66 -6.09
CA LEU A 214 -17.74 -3.03 -7.46
C LEU A 214 -17.34 -4.51 -7.54
N PHE A 215 -16.50 -4.96 -6.62
CA PHE A 215 -16.15 -6.37 -6.49
C PHE A 215 -17.38 -7.24 -6.24
N ALA A 216 -18.24 -6.87 -5.30
CA ALA A 216 -19.45 -7.65 -5.00
C ALA A 216 -20.41 -7.72 -6.19
N HIS A 217 -20.57 -6.62 -6.95
CA HIS A 217 -21.38 -6.60 -8.15
C HIS A 217 -20.79 -7.49 -9.25
N LEU A 218 -19.50 -7.32 -9.56
CA LEU A 218 -18.82 -8.14 -10.57
C LEU A 218 -18.80 -9.61 -10.19
N ASN A 219 -18.56 -9.94 -8.92
CA ASN A 219 -18.52 -11.32 -8.47
C ASN A 219 -19.91 -11.97 -8.54
N ARG A 220 -20.99 -11.24 -8.23
CA ARG A 220 -22.39 -11.72 -8.40
C ARG A 220 -22.73 -12.05 -9.86
N LEU A 221 -22.17 -11.34 -10.83
CA LEU A 221 -22.42 -11.62 -12.25
C LEU A 221 -21.86 -12.96 -12.71
N GLY A 222 -20.85 -13.50 -12.02
CA GLY A 222 -20.27 -14.81 -12.34
C GLY A 222 -20.78 -15.95 -11.48
N GLN A 223 -21.77 -15.72 -10.61
CA GLN A 223 -22.40 -16.78 -9.82
C GLN A 223 -23.41 -17.53 -10.69
N PRO A 224 -23.23 -18.84 -10.93
CA PRO A 224 -24.18 -19.65 -11.72
C PRO A 224 -25.54 -19.80 -11.03
N SER A 225 -25.55 -19.79 -9.70
CA SER A 225 -26.73 -19.96 -8.84
C SER A 225 -26.59 -19.18 -7.53
N ARG A 226 -27.71 -18.91 -6.83
CA ARG A 226 -27.73 -18.11 -5.58
C ARG A 226 -26.96 -18.74 -4.42
N ASP A 227 -26.67 -20.03 -4.47
CA ASP A 227 -25.98 -20.79 -3.41
C ASP A 227 -24.55 -21.20 -3.80
N GLU A 228 -24.13 -20.91 -5.04
CA GLU A 228 -22.84 -21.33 -5.57
C GLU A 228 -21.89 -20.14 -5.70
N SER A 229 -20.64 -20.32 -5.26
CA SER A 229 -19.63 -19.27 -5.36
C SER A 229 -19.19 -19.09 -6.80
N ALA A 230 -18.81 -17.86 -7.16
CA ALA A 230 -18.29 -17.60 -8.49
C ALA A 230 -17.02 -18.44 -8.73
N PRO A 231 -16.81 -18.97 -9.95
CA PRO A 231 -15.62 -19.72 -10.28
C PRO A 231 -14.36 -18.90 -9.99
N PHE A 232 -13.30 -19.61 -9.64
CA PHE A 232 -12.00 -19.03 -9.30
C PHE A 232 -11.51 -17.94 -10.26
N TYR A 233 -11.54 -18.22 -11.57
CA TYR A 233 -11.06 -17.30 -12.60
C TYR A 233 -11.90 -16.02 -12.64
N TRP A 234 -13.20 -16.12 -12.35
CA TRP A 234 -14.11 -14.98 -12.32
C TRP A 234 -13.89 -14.14 -11.06
N ALA A 235 -13.68 -14.77 -9.90
CA ALA A 235 -13.30 -14.09 -8.66
C ALA A 235 -11.95 -13.35 -8.83
N PHE A 236 -10.99 -13.96 -9.52
CA PHE A 236 -9.71 -13.33 -9.85
C PHE A 236 -9.88 -12.12 -10.78
N LEU A 237 -10.62 -12.27 -11.89
CA LEU A 237 -10.84 -11.20 -12.87
C LEU A 237 -11.66 -10.05 -12.28
N SER A 238 -12.72 -10.36 -11.51
CA SER A 238 -13.51 -9.35 -10.81
C SER A 238 -12.68 -8.60 -9.76
N GLY A 239 -11.79 -9.28 -9.04
CA GLY A 239 -10.81 -8.66 -8.14
C GLY A 239 -9.85 -7.72 -8.86
N CYS A 240 -9.29 -8.16 -10.01
CA CYS A 240 -8.42 -7.35 -10.85
C CYS A 240 -9.12 -6.10 -11.40
N LEU A 241 -10.35 -6.26 -11.92
CA LEU A 241 -11.11 -5.18 -12.53
C LEU A 241 -11.61 -4.17 -11.49
N ALA A 242 -12.14 -4.65 -10.36
CA ALA A 242 -12.55 -3.80 -9.25
C ALA A 242 -11.35 -3.05 -8.67
N GLY A 243 -10.23 -3.75 -8.45
CA GLY A 243 -8.98 -3.16 -7.96
C GLY A 243 -8.42 -2.08 -8.89
N SER A 244 -8.41 -2.33 -10.21
CA SER A 244 -7.96 -1.36 -11.22
C SER A 244 -8.84 -0.12 -11.24
N THR A 245 -10.16 -0.31 -11.27
CA THR A 245 -11.12 0.80 -11.31
C THR A 245 -11.05 1.65 -10.05
N ALA A 246 -11.00 1.01 -8.88
CA ALA A 246 -10.80 1.71 -7.60
C ALA A 246 -9.45 2.45 -7.55
N ALA A 247 -8.37 1.85 -8.09
CA ALA A 247 -7.06 2.48 -8.14
C ALA A 247 -7.04 3.75 -9.00
N VAL A 248 -7.72 3.73 -10.16
CA VAL A 248 -7.82 4.90 -11.04
C VAL A 248 -8.72 5.96 -10.42
N ALA A 249 -9.87 5.58 -9.87
CA ALA A 249 -10.82 6.51 -9.25
C ALA A 249 -10.21 7.27 -8.07
N VAL A 250 -9.33 6.62 -7.28
CA VAL A 250 -8.70 7.21 -6.09
C VAL A 250 -7.34 7.84 -6.38
N ASN A 251 -6.86 7.75 -7.62
CA ASN A 251 -5.55 8.28 -8.00
C ASN A 251 -5.36 9.77 -7.65
N PRO A 252 -6.37 10.67 -7.78
CA PRO A 252 -6.22 12.06 -7.33
C PRO A 252 -5.88 12.17 -5.84
N CYS A 253 -6.51 11.36 -4.99
CA CYS A 253 -6.25 11.33 -3.56
C CYS A 253 -4.83 10.79 -3.26
N ASP A 254 -4.38 9.80 -4.03
CA ASP A 254 -3.04 9.25 -3.92
C ASP A 254 -1.95 10.27 -4.29
N VAL A 255 -2.16 11.04 -5.36
CA VAL A 255 -1.24 12.11 -5.76
C VAL A 255 -1.10 13.13 -4.64
N VAL A 256 -2.21 13.56 -4.04
CA VAL A 256 -2.17 14.52 -2.93
C VAL A 256 -1.47 13.92 -1.69
N LYS A 257 -1.79 12.68 -1.31
CA LYS A 257 -1.12 11.98 -0.19
C LYS A 257 0.38 11.91 -0.40
N THR A 258 0.82 11.45 -1.57
CA THR A 258 2.25 11.27 -1.90
C THR A 258 3.00 12.60 -1.97
N ARG A 259 2.40 13.66 -2.50
CA ARG A 259 3.00 15.01 -2.51
C ARG A 259 3.10 15.61 -1.10
N LEU A 260 2.09 15.40 -0.26
CA LEU A 260 2.08 15.89 1.12
C LEU A 260 3.07 15.12 2.02
N GLN A 261 3.29 13.83 1.75
CA GLN A 261 4.18 12.95 2.51
C GLN A 261 5.60 12.84 1.93
N SER A 262 5.86 13.39 0.73
CA SER A 262 7.21 13.39 0.14
C SER A 262 8.17 14.20 0.99
N LEU A 263 9.25 13.56 1.44
CA LEU A 263 10.28 14.15 2.30
C LEU A 263 11.41 14.86 1.54
N SER A 264 11.36 14.91 0.19
CA SER A 264 12.30 15.75 -0.56
C SER A 264 11.98 17.22 -0.25
N LYS A 265 12.82 17.78 0.61
CA LYS A 265 12.95 19.21 0.87
C LYS A 265 14.31 19.62 0.32
N GLY A 266 14.42 19.72 -1.00
CA GLY A 266 15.44 20.60 -1.55
C GLY A 266 15.18 22.04 -1.05
N ALA A 267 16.23 22.85 -0.91
CA ALA A 267 16.13 24.24 -0.42
C ALA A 267 15.20 25.16 -1.27
N ASN A 268 14.64 24.65 -2.37
CA ASN A 268 13.75 25.31 -3.31
C ASN A 268 12.41 24.57 -3.55
N GLU A 269 12.06 23.54 -2.77
CA GLU A 269 10.79 22.82 -2.93
C GLU A 269 9.69 23.40 -2.03
N GLU A 270 8.52 23.65 -2.63
CA GLU A 270 7.39 24.27 -1.96
C GLU A 270 6.76 23.34 -0.92
N SER A 271 6.62 23.85 0.31
CA SER A 271 5.86 23.16 1.35
C SER A 271 4.36 23.31 1.09
N TYR A 272 3.62 22.23 1.33
CA TYR A 272 2.15 22.22 1.28
C TYR A 272 1.58 22.36 2.69
N ASN A 273 0.75 23.37 2.91
CA ASN A 273 0.03 23.60 4.17
C ASN A 273 -1.33 22.91 4.11
N GLY A 274 -1.28 21.57 4.10
CA GLY A 274 -2.47 20.71 4.12
C GLY A 274 -2.99 20.30 2.74
N VAL A 275 -4.09 19.54 2.76
CA VAL A 275 -4.68 18.90 1.57
C VAL A 275 -5.19 19.92 0.56
N VAL A 276 -5.93 20.94 1.03
CA VAL A 276 -6.55 21.96 0.16
C VAL A 276 -5.50 22.83 -0.53
N ASP A 277 -4.45 23.23 0.19
CA ASP A 277 -3.31 23.98 -0.37
C ASP A 277 -2.58 23.14 -1.43
N CYS A 278 -2.38 21.84 -1.16
CA CYS A 278 -1.80 20.91 -2.12
C CYS A 278 -2.63 20.79 -3.39
N VAL A 279 -3.95 20.58 -3.27
CA VAL A 279 -4.85 20.49 -4.42
C VAL A 279 -4.84 21.79 -5.24
N SER A 280 -4.93 22.95 -4.59
CA SER A 280 -4.93 24.26 -5.26
C SER A 280 -3.62 24.51 -6.02
N LYS A 281 -2.47 24.23 -5.39
CA LYS A 281 -1.15 24.39 -6.02
C LYS A 281 -0.96 23.45 -7.20
N ILE A 282 -1.34 22.18 -7.08
CA ILE A 282 -1.28 21.23 -8.20
C ILE A 282 -2.18 21.71 -9.34
N MET A 283 -3.41 22.14 -9.04
CA MET A 283 -4.36 22.62 -10.03
C MET A 283 -3.84 23.84 -10.80
N ARG A 284 -3.27 24.82 -10.09
CA ARG A 284 -2.77 26.06 -10.68
C ARG A 284 -1.46 25.90 -11.46
N LYS A 285 -0.60 24.96 -11.06
CA LYS A 285 0.77 24.83 -11.60
C LYS A 285 0.94 23.71 -12.60
N GLU A 286 0.35 22.55 -12.35
CA GLU A 286 0.51 21.36 -13.19
C GLU A 286 -0.76 21.02 -14.00
N GLY A 287 -1.92 21.57 -13.61
CA GLY A 287 -3.21 21.33 -14.25
C GLY A 287 -3.90 20.02 -13.81
N PRO A 288 -5.11 19.72 -14.34
CA PRO A 288 -5.94 18.60 -13.90
C PRO A 288 -5.32 17.23 -14.22
N PHE A 289 -4.59 17.10 -15.33
CA PHE A 289 -3.94 15.85 -15.71
C PHE A 289 -2.84 15.41 -14.75
N ALA A 290 -2.33 16.32 -13.91
CA ALA A 290 -1.37 15.99 -12.87
C ALA A 290 -1.92 14.98 -11.83
N PHE A 291 -3.24 15.04 -11.55
CA PHE A 291 -3.91 14.11 -10.64
C PHE A 291 -4.07 12.69 -11.21
N LEU A 292 -3.94 12.52 -12.52
CA LEU A 292 -3.99 11.21 -13.19
C LEU A 292 -2.58 10.64 -13.47
N LYS A 293 -1.52 11.40 -13.19
CA LYS A 293 -0.15 10.89 -13.32
C LYS A 293 0.04 9.66 -12.44
N GLY A 294 0.54 8.58 -13.04
CA GLY A 294 0.80 7.32 -12.36
C GLY A 294 -0.40 6.38 -12.19
N ALA A 295 -1.60 6.75 -12.66
CA ALA A 295 -2.81 5.93 -12.55
C ALA A 295 -2.63 4.54 -13.22
N GLY A 296 -2.10 4.51 -14.44
CA GLY A 296 -1.85 3.24 -15.16
C GLY A 296 -0.86 2.33 -14.44
N CYS A 297 0.26 2.89 -13.94
CA CYS A 297 1.24 2.12 -13.18
C CYS A 297 0.66 1.60 -11.86
N ARG A 298 -0.24 2.37 -11.24
CA ARG A 298 -0.95 1.94 -10.03
C ARG A 298 -1.93 0.81 -10.33
N ALA A 299 -2.74 0.93 -11.37
CA ALA A 299 -3.66 -0.14 -11.79
C ALA A 299 -2.89 -1.45 -12.03
N LEU A 300 -1.74 -1.37 -12.71
CA LEU A 300 -0.89 -2.54 -13.01
C LEU A 300 -0.33 -3.24 -11.76
N VAL A 301 -0.05 -2.49 -10.69
CA VAL A 301 0.39 -3.06 -9.39
C VAL A 301 -0.82 -3.58 -8.58
N ILE A 302 -1.92 -2.83 -8.57
CA ILE A 302 -3.07 -3.10 -7.71
C ILE A 302 -3.92 -4.27 -8.23
N ALA A 303 -4.09 -4.39 -9.55
CA ALA A 303 -4.87 -5.46 -10.17
C ALA A 303 -4.42 -6.88 -9.74
N PRO A 304 -3.14 -7.29 -9.94
CA PRO A 304 -2.69 -8.61 -9.54
C PRO A 304 -2.74 -8.80 -8.02
N LEU A 305 -2.50 -7.75 -7.23
CA LEU A 305 -2.54 -7.85 -5.77
C LEU A 305 -3.93 -8.29 -5.27
N PHE A 306 -4.99 -7.66 -5.78
CA PHE A 306 -6.36 -8.02 -5.40
C PHE A 306 -6.86 -9.31 -6.05
N GLY A 307 -6.44 -9.60 -7.28
CA GLY A 307 -6.68 -10.90 -7.90
C GLY A 307 -6.12 -12.05 -7.06
N ILE A 308 -4.82 -11.99 -6.72
CA ILE A 308 -4.12 -12.98 -5.89
C ILE A 308 -4.77 -13.10 -4.51
N ALA A 309 -5.22 -11.99 -3.92
CA ALA A 309 -5.95 -12.05 -2.67
C ALA A 309 -7.22 -12.91 -2.80
N GLN A 310 -8.03 -12.73 -3.85
CA GLN A 310 -9.21 -13.57 -4.06
C GLN A 310 -8.86 -15.05 -4.27
N VAL A 311 -7.76 -15.34 -4.95
CA VAL A 311 -7.24 -16.71 -5.10
C VAL A 311 -7.00 -17.36 -3.74
N MET A 312 -6.27 -16.68 -2.86
CA MET A 312 -5.92 -17.24 -1.55
C MET A 312 -7.14 -17.40 -0.64
N TYR A 313 -8.11 -16.50 -0.73
CA TYR A 313 -9.38 -16.63 -0.02
C TYR A 313 -10.25 -17.77 -0.56
N PHE A 314 -10.22 -18.01 -1.88
CA PHE A 314 -10.94 -19.14 -2.49
C PHE A 314 -10.33 -20.48 -2.08
N ILE A 315 -9.00 -20.57 -2.00
CA ILE A 315 -8.31 -21.81 -1.60
C ILE A 315 -8.57 -22.16 -0.12
N GLY A 316 -8.78 -21.17 0.75
CA GLY A 316 -9.14 -21.41 2.15
C GLY A 316 -8.02 -22.01 3.00
N ILE A 317 -6.76 -21.61 2.75
CA ILE A 317 -5.57 -22.17 3.41
C ILE A 317 -5.63 -21.98 4.94
N GLY A 318 -6.20 -20.87 5.41
CA GLY A 318 -6.35 -20.54 6.82
C GLY A 318 -7.36 -21.42 7.54
N GLU A 319 -8.44 -21.81 6.87
CA GLU A 319 -9.41 -22.79 7.40
C GLU A 319 -8.80 -24.19 7.48
N PHE A 320 -7.94 -24.55 6.51
CA PHE A 320 -7.18 -25.80 6.55
C PHE A 320 -6.14 -25.84 7.68
N ILE A 321 -5.36 -24.78 7.87
CA ILE A 321 -4.34 -24.70 8.94
C ILE A 321 -4.97 -24.81 10.33
N LEU A 322 -6.21 -24.34 10.49
CA LEU A 322 -6.95 -24.39 11.77
C LEU A 322 -7.84 -25.61 11.94
N ASP A 323 -7.73 -26.59 11.04
CA ASP A 323 -8.47 -27.87 11.06
C ASP A 323 -10.01 -27.68 11.11
N GLN A 324 -10.51 -26.55 10.61
CA GLN A 324 -11.93 -26.20 10.62
C GLN A 324 -12.70 -26.75 9.41
N SER A 325 -11.98 -27.16 8.35
CA SER A 325 -12.54 -27.84 7.16
C SER A 325 -11.43 -28.48 6.31
N PRO A 326 -11.69 -29.62 5.60
CA PRO A 326 -10.72 -30.21 4.69
C PRO A 326 -10.38 -29.25 3.53
N PHE A 327 -9.15 -29.36 3.02
CA PHE A 327 -8.60 -28.52 1.95
C PHE A 327 -9.44 -28.67 0.66
N ASN A 328 -10.17 -27.64 0.25
CA ASN A 328 -10.90 -27.63 -1.03
C ASN A 328 -9.93 -27.37 -2.20
N TYR A 329 -9.01 -28.31 -2.46
CA TYR A 329 -8.28 -28.36 -3.72
C TYR A 329 -9.25 -28.98 -4.75
N LEU A 330 -9.82 -28.16 -5.62
CA LEU A 330 -10.74 -28.56 -6.70
C LEU A 330 -12.12 -29.07 -6.25
N SER A 331 -13.05 -28.15 -5.96
CA SER A 331 -14.45 -28.40 -6.30
C SER A 331 -14.71 -27.73 -7.66
N ALA A 332 -14.48 -28.53 -8.72
CA ALA A 332 -14.88 -28.39 -10.13
C ALA A 332 -14.95 -26.97 -10.74
#